data_AF-A0A699SK95-F1
#
_entry.id   AF-A0A699SK95-F1
#
_cell.length_a   1.000
_cell.length_b   1.000
_cell.length_c   1.000
_cell.angle_alpha   90.00
_cell.angle_beta   90.00
_cell.angle_gamma   90.00
#
_symmetry.space_group_name_H-M   'P 1'
#
loop_
_entity.id
_entity.type
_entity.pdbx_description
1 polymer ?
#
loop_
_entity_poly.entity_id
_entity_poly.type
_entity_poly.pdbx_seq_one_letter_code
_entity_poly.pdbx_strand_id
1 'polypeptide(L)'
;MMTDRDTSATGTDNRPPMLEEDDFESWKIQMERYIHGKTNGKYMWKAIQTGNSPRPQVTDQPTEVVLHHIAREKTDDEYTDAENLNEQFDIQEIWDSLELLMKGSGKTLERRKEDMFDVYERFRANGNESIQAYFIRFHKLVNDMKVTQIDLPKHQLNTKFVNNLPAY
;
A
#
# COMPACT_ATOMS: atom_id res chain seq x y z
N MET A 1 -42.59 28.44 0.31
CA MET A 1 -42.18 27.34 1.21
C MET A 1 -40.68 27.17 1.05
N MET A 2 -39.92 27.70 2.02
CA MET A 2 -38.49 27.50 2.15
C MET A 2 -38.27 26.22 2.95
N THR A 3 -37.42 25.33 2.46
CA THR A 3 -36.78 24.31 3.29
C THR A 3 -35.34 24.74 3.42
N ASP A 4 -35.06 25.35 4.57
CA ASP A 4 -33.74 25.65 5.07
C ASP A 4 -32.97 24.33 5.21
N ARG A 5 -31.80 24.25 4.57
CA ARG A 5 -30.90 23.09 4.69
C ARG A 5 -29.50 23.56 5.05
N ASP A 6 -29.41 24.57 5.91
CA ASP A 6 -28.21 24.86 6.68
C ASP A 6 -28.39 24.28 8.08
N THR A 7 -27.93 23.05 8.26
CA THR A 7 -27.51 22.56 9.58
C THR A 7 -26.02 22.34 9.52
N SER A 8 -25.33 23.44 9.82
CA SER A 8 -23.94 23.50 10.26
C SER A 8 -23.74 22.55 11.45
N ALA A 9 -23.19 21.38 11.18
CA ALA A 9 -22.47 20.61 12.17
C ALA A 9 -20.99 20.98 12.06
N THR A 10 -20.54 21.91 12.91
CA THR A 10 -19.14 22.06 13.31
C THR A 10 -18.72 20.76 14.01
N GLY A 11 -18.47 19.73 13.21
CA GLY A 11 -17.86 18.49 13.65
C GLY A 11 -16.37 18.72 13.73
N THR A 12 -15.79 18.52 14.91
CA THR A 12 -14.34 18.47 15.11
C THR A 12 -13.68 17.64 14.00
N ASP A 13 -12.51 18.08 13.50
CA ASP A 13 -11.62 17.39 12.54
C ASP A 13 -11.20 15.95 12.96
N ASN A 14 -11.77 15.43 14.05
CA ASN A 14 -11.49 14.16 14.66
C ASN A 14 -12.34 12.99 14.14
N ARG A 15 -13.39 13.24 13.35
CA ARG A 15 -14.24 12.18 12.78
C ARG A 15 -13.84 11.82 11.33
N PRO A 16 -13.70 10.52 11.00
CA PRO A 16 -13.38 10.11 9.63
C PRO A 16 -14.54 10.45 8.67
N PRO A 17 -14.25 10.90 7.44
CA PRO A 17 -15.25 11.22 6.42
C PRO A 17 -15.99 9.96 5.95
N MET A 18 -17.29 10.10 5.69
CA MET A 18 -18.14 9.02 5.16
C MET A 18 -17.86 8.81 3.68
N LEU A 19 -17.71 7.55 3.25
CA LEU A 19 -17.46 7.17 1.86
C LEU A 19 -18.75 7.33 1.04
N GLU A 20 -18.71 8.16 0.01
CA GLU A 20 -19.81 8.39 -0.94
C GLU A 20 -19.39 7.91 -2.33
N GLU A 21 -20.18 7.00 -2.94
CA GLU A 21 -19.89 6.40 -4.26
C GLU A 21 -19.78 7.44 -5.38
N ASP A 22 -20.59 8.50 -5.32
CA ASP A 22 -20.70 9.51 -6.36
C ASP A 22 -19.53 10.51 -6.39
N ASP A 23 -18.73 10.60 -5.32
CA ASP A 23 -17.64 11.58 -5.20
C ASP A 23 -16.43 11.04 -4.42
N PHE A 24 -15.87 9.95 -4.93
CA PHE A 24 -14.67 9.33 -4.37
C PHE A 24 -13.49 10.29 -4.23
N GLU A 25 -13.29 11.20 -5.19
CA GLU A 25 -12.15 12.13 -5.16
C GLU A 25 -12.29 13.16 -4.03
N SER A 26 -13.49 13.69 -3.80
CA SER A 26 -13.72 14.54 -2.61
C SER A 26 -13.56 13.74 -1.32
N TRP A 27 -14.07 12.51 -1.25
CA TRP A 27 -13.86 11.65 -0.07
C TRP A 27 -12.37 11.40 0.19
N LYS A 28 -11.59 11.11 -0.86
CA LYS A 28 -10.15 10.87 -0.78
C LYS A 28 -9.39 12.09 -0.24
N ILE A 29 -9.70 13.28 -0.74
CA ILE A 29 -9.10 14.54 -0.25
C ILE A 29 -9.43 14.79 1.22
N GLN A 30 -10.68 14.50 1.64
CA GLN A 30 -11.08 14.63 3.04
C GLN A 30 -10.38 13.60 3.93
N MET A 31 -10.23 12.37 3.45
CA MET A 31 -9.58 11.28 4.19
C MET A 31 -8.07 11.52 4.32
N GLU A 32 -7.42 12.06 3.28
CA GLU A 32 -6.03 12.53 3.35
C GLU A 32 -5.88 13.62 4.40
N ARG A 33 -6.72 14.66 4.37
CA ARG A 33 -6.70 15.74 5.36
C ARG A 33 -6.91 15.22 6.78
N TYR A 34 -7.84 14.28 6.95
CA TYR A 34 -8.13 13.62 8.21
C TYR A 34 -6.91 12.89 8.78
N ILE A 35 -6.24 12.06 7.97
CA ILE A 35 -5.04 11.31 8.36
C ILE A 35 -3.90 12.27 8.69
N HIS A 36 -3.70 13.30 7.86
CA HIS A 36 -2.69 14.33 8.09
C HIS A 36 -2.91 15.13 9.39
N GLY A 37 -4.16 15.25 9.85
CA GLY A 37 -4.52 15.88 11.12
C GLY A 37 -4.21 15.04 12.36
N LYS A 38 -3.83 13.76 12.21
CA LYS A 38 -3.47 12.86 13.33
C LYS A 38 -2.00 12.99 13.74
N THR A 39 -1.70 12.57 14.97
CA THR A 39 -0.33 12.35 15.43
C THR A 39 0.37 11.37 14.49
N ASN A 40 1.57 11.71 14.02
CA ASN A 40 2.30 10.93 13.00
C ASN A 40 1.57 10.81 11.64
N GLY A 41 0.55 11.63 11.36
CA GLY A 41 -0.27 11.56 10.17
C GLY A 41 0.50 11.57 8.84
N LYS A 42 1.59 12.35 8.75
CA LYS A 42 2.48 12.35 7.58
C LYS A 42 3.13 10.99 7.34
N TYR A 43 3.50 10.25 8.39
CA TYR A 43 4.07 8.92 8.27
C TYR A 43 3.01 7.88 7.94
N MET A 44 1.80 8.01 8.51
CA MET A 44 0.66 7.16 8.19
C MET A 44 0.27 7.28 6.72
N TRP A 45 0.17 8.50 6.19
CA TRP A 45 -0.11 8.74 4.78
C TRP A 45 0.97 8.17 3.87
N LYS A 46 2.25 8.38 4.23
CA LYS A 46 3.37 7.81 3.49
C LYS A 46 3.38 6.28 3.50
N ALA A 47 2.96 5.65 4.60
CA ALA A 47 2.79 4.21 4.70
C ALA A 47 1.69 3.70 3.77
N ILE A 48 0.53 4.37 3.73
CA ILE A 48 -0.56 4.06 2.79
C ILE A 48 -0.10 4.14 1.34
N GLN A 49 0.74 5.13 0.99
CA GLN A 49 1.21 5.33 -0.37
C GLN A 49 2.34 4.39 -0.80
N THR A 50 3.26 4.06 0.12
CA THR A 50 4.55 3.44 -0.23
C THR A 50 4.67 1.99 0.26
N GLY A 51 3.81 1.54 1.17
CA GLY A 51 3.87 0.21 1.79
C GLY A 51 5.07 -0.05 2.70
N ASN A 52 6.07 0.84 2.67
CA ASN A 52 7.28 0.81 3.49
C ASN A 52 7.66 2.26 3.81
N SER A 53 7.25 2.77 4.97
CA SER A 53 7.77 4.05 5.47
C SER A 53 8.61 3.82 6.74
N PRO A 54 9.91 4.16 6.74
CA PRO A 54 10.71 4.19 7.97
C PRO A 54 10.15 5.26 8.91
N ARG A 55 9.80 4.88 10.16
CA ARG A 55 9.52 5.85 11.24
C ARG A 55 10.82 6.60 11.59
N PRO A 56 10.77 7.89 11.97
CA PRO A 56 11.87 8.53 12.68
C PRO A 56 11.89 8.02 14.11
N GLN A 57 13.06 7.60 14.59
CA GLN A 57 13.24 7.29 16.00
C GLN A 57 13.26 8.59 16.81
N VAL A 58 12.37 8.70 17.79
CA VAL A 58 12.43 9.76 18.80
C VAL A 58 13.45 9.28 19.85
N THR A 59 14.63 9.90 19.86
CA THR A 59 15.62 9.72 20.92
C THR A 59 15.13 10.48 22.14
N ASP A 60 14.82 9.78 23.23
CA ASP A 60 14.87 10.35 24.58
C ASP A 60 15.18 9.26 25.62
N GLN A 61 16.25 9.46 26.39
CA GLN A 61 16.50 8.89 27.71
C GLN A 61 16.52 10.07 28.71
N PRO A 62 16.47 9.89 30.05
CA PRO A 62 16.21 8.69 30.87
C PRO A 62 15.14 8.95 31.98
N THR A 63 14.69 7.90 32.68
CA THR A 63 14.77 7.72 34.16
C THR A 63 13.68 6.75 34.68
N GLU A 64 14.14 5.96 35.64
CA GLU A 64 13.62 4.78 36.33
C GLU A 64 12.38 5.01 37.23
N VAL A 65 11.74 3.88 37.62
CA VAL A 65 10.97 3.58 38.86
C VAL A 65 9.48 3.19 38.72
N VAL A 66 9.26 1.86 38.60
CA VAL A 66 8.39 0.93 39.39
C VAL A 66 6.83 1.03 39.41
N LEU A 67 6.23 -0.08 38.91
CA LEU A 67 4.98 -0.83 39.23
C LEU A 67 3.63 -0.10 39.49
N HIS A 68 2.61 -0.43 38.68
CA HIS A 68 1.54 -1.36 39.08
C HIS A 68 0.72 -1.86 37.88
N HIS A 69 0.21 -3.08 38.01
CA HIS A 69 -0.41 -3.96 37.02
C HIS A 69 -1.90 -3.67 36.79
N ILE A 70 -2.27 -3.28 35.57
CA ILE A 70 -3.63 -3.43 35.03
C ILE A 70 -3.46 -3.81 33.54
N ALA A 71 -4.28 -4.74 33.06
CA ALA A 71 -4.30 -5.33 31.71
C ALA A 71 -3.60 -4.47 30.65
N ARG A 72 -2.47 -4.96 30.13
CA ARG A 72 -1.64 -4.23 29.17
C ARG A 72 -2.38 -4.09 27.85
N GLU A 73 -2.96 -2.92 27.60
CA GLU A 73 -2.97 -2.38 26.24
C GLU A 73 -1.50 -2.30 25.82
N LYS A 74 -1.13 -3.04 24.76
CA LYS A 74 0.23 -2.96 24.21
C LYS A 74 0.47 -1.50 23.83
N THR A 75 1.36 -0.83 24.57
CA THR A 75 1.93 0.44 24.15
C THR A 75 2.75 0.21 22.88
N ASP A 76 2.88 1.24 22.04
CA ASP A 76 3.52 1.26 20.69
C ASP A 76 4.93 0.61 20.64
N ASP A 77 5.53 0.33 21.80
CA ASP A 77 6.86 -0.24 21.99
C ASP A 77 6.87 -1.79 22.06
N GLU A 78 5.72 -2.47 22.04
CA GLU A 78 5.62 -3.94 22.15
C GLU A 78 5.12 -4.65 20.88
N TYR A 79 5.11 -3.95 19.75
CA TYR A 79 4.90 -4.59 18.46
C TYR A 79 6.24 -4.96 17.83
N THR A 80 6.42 -6.24 17.54
CA THR A 80 7.61 -6.68 16.79
C THR A 80 7.53 -6.15 15.37
N ASP A 81 8.69 -5.84 14.76
CA ASP A 81 8.77 -5.31 13.38
C ASP A 81 7.96 -6.15 12.37
N ALA A 82 7.83 -7.46 12.61
CA ALA A 82 7.05 -8.37 11.78
C ALA A 82 5.52 -8.16 11.88
N GLU A 83 4.99 -7.88 13.07
CA GLU A 83 3.56 -7.59 13.27
C GLU A 83 3.21 -6.22 12.66
N ASN A 84 4.07 -5.22 12.85
CA ASN A 84 3.92 -3.89 12.26
C ASN A 84 4.03 -3.88 10.73
N LEU A 85 4.92 -4.72 10.16
CA LEU A 85 5.00 -4.93 8.71
C LEU A 85 3.69 -5.53 8.18
N ASN A 86 3.18 -6.60 8.81
CA ASN A 86 1.92 -7.23 8.39
C ASN A 86 0.73 -6.25 8.44
N GLU A 87 0.61 -5.44 9.50
CA GLU A 87 -0.46 -4.44 9.60
C GLU A 87 -0.29 -3.28 8.59
N GLN A 88 0.95 -2.88 8.28
CA GLN A 88 1.24 -1.87 7.25
C GLN A 88 0.89 -2.39 5.83
N PHE A 89 1.17 -3.66 5.55
CA PHE A 89 0.77 -4.31 4.30
C PHE A 89 -0.76 -4.40 4.16
N ASP A 90 -1.48 -4.68 5.25
CA ASP A 90 -2.95 -4.75 5.28
C ASP A 90 -3.61 -3.39 4.98
N ILE A 91 -3.09 -2.31 5.57
CA ILE A 91 -3.64 -0.95 5.38
C ILE A 91 -3.51 -0.47 3.92
N GLN A 92 -2.38 -0.73 3.27
CA GLN A 92 -2.20 -0.36 1.86
C GLN A 92 -3.11 -1.19 0.94
N GLU A 93 -3.28 -2.47 1.23
CA GLU A 93 -4.14 -3.37 0.47
C GLU A 93 -5.63 -2.99 0.56
N ILE A 94 -6.07 -2.62 1.76
CA ILE A 94 -7.42 -2.08 1.99
C ILE A 94 -7.63 -0.77 1.21
N TRP A 95 -6.63 0.13 1.21
CA TRP A 95 -6.70 1.40 0.50
C TRP A 95 -6.76 1.23 -1.02
N ASP A 96 -5.90 0.38 -1.59
CA ASP A 96 -5.87 0.08 -3.02
C ASP A 96 -7.18 -0.57 -3.46
N SER A 97 -7.74 -1.46 -2.64
CA SER A 97 -9.03 -2.11 -2.91
C SER A 97 -10.19 -1.10 -2.91
N LEU A 98 -10.21 -0.16 -1.97
CA LEU A 98 -11.19 0.93 -1.92
C LEU A 98 -11.08 1.84 -3.15
N GLU A 99 -9.87 2.26 -3.53
CA GLU A 99 -9.66 3.10 -4.71
C GLU A 99 -10.10 2.43 -6.00
N LEU A 100 -9.98 1.11 -6.08
CA LEU A 100 -10.31 0.31 -7.25
C LEU A 100 -11.82 0.02 -7.36
N LEU A 101 -12.48 -0.29 -6.24
CA LEU A 101 -13.93 -0.43 -6.14
C LEU A 101 -14.63 0.88 -6.55
N MET A 102 -14.12 2.01 -6.05
CA MET A 102 -14.74 3.33 -6.26
C MET A 102 -14.48 3.91 -7.66
N LYS A 103 -13.39 3.54 -8.33
CA LYS A 103 -13.14 3.91 -9.73
C LYS A 103 -13.96 3.11 -10.75
N GLY A 104 -14.86 2.23 -10.30
CA GLY A 104 -15.74 1.44 -11.16
C GLY A 104 -15.03 0.34 -11.96
N SER A 105 -13.71 0.18 -11.81
CA SER A 105 -12.98 -0.96 -12.35
C SER A 105 -12.99 -2.07 -11.29
N GLY A 106 -14.05 -2.88 -11.27
CA GLY A 106 -14.20 -4.02 -10.36
C GLY A 106 -13.18 -5.17 -10.57
N LYS A 107 -11.90 -4.86 -10.78
CA LYS A 107 -10.82 -5.86 -10.71
C LYS A 107 -10.42 -5.97 -9.25
N THR A 108 -10.40 -7.18 -8.70
CA THR A 108 -9.87 -7.40 -7.35
C THR A 108 -8.34 -7.46 -7.39
N LEU A 109 -7.66 -7.39 -6.24
CA LEU A 109 -6.20 -7.59 -6.17
C LEU A 109 -5.80 -8.94 -6.78
N GLU A 110 -6.60 -9.98 -6.58
CA GLU A 110 -6.42 -11.30 -7.22
C GLU A 110 -6.46 -11.18 -8.73
N ARG A 111 -7.41 -10.44 -9.29
CA ARG A 111 -7.48 -10.23 -10.75
C ARG A 111 -6.28 -9.45 -11.29
N ARG A 112 -5.70 -8.54 -10.49
CA ARG A 112 -4.45 -7.86 -10.83
C ARG A 112 -3.24 -8.80 -10.75
N LYS A 113 -3.22 -9.69 -9.76
CA LYS A 113 -2.22 -10.77 -9.65
C LYS A 113 -2.32 -11.71 -10.85
N GLU A 114 -3.53 -12.10 -11.25
CA GLU A 114 -3.80 -12.89 -12.45
C GLU A 114 -3.31 -12.17 -13.71
N ASP A 115 -3.72 -10.92 -13.95
CA ASP A 115 -3.30 -10.13 -15.11
C ASP A 115 -1.77 -10.01 -15.20
N MET A 116 -1.10 -9.77 -14.05
CA MET A 116 0.36 -9.67 -14.00
C MET A 116 1.05 -11.03 -14.21
N PHE A 117 0.46 -12.11 -13.68
CA PHE A 117 0.96 -13.46 -13.90
C PHE A 117 0.82 -13.88 -15.36
N ASP A 118 -0.26 -13.47 -16.05
CA ASP A 118 -0.43 -13.66 -17.48
C ASP A 118 0.65 -12.92 -18.30
N VAL A 119 0.99 -11.69 -17.91
CA VAL A 119 2.10 -10.93 -18.53
C VAL A 119 3.43 -11.64 -18.30
N TYR A 120 3.67 -12.15 -17.09
CA TYR A 120 4.86 -12.95 -16.78
C TYR A 120 4.91 -14.22 -17.64
N GLU A 121 3.80 -14.93 -17.78
CA GLU A 121 3.77 -16.19 -18.53
C GLU A 121 4.09 -15.99 -20.01
N ARG A 122 3.54 -14.92 -20.59
CA ARG A 122 3.75 -14.52 -21.98
C ARG A 122 5.08 -13.80 -22.23
N PHE A 123 5.87 -13.53 -21.19
CA PHE A 123 7.11 -12.77 -21.35
C PHE A 123 8.14 -13.54 -22.18
N ARG A 124 8.54 -12.95 -23.31
CA ARG A 124 9.54 -13.47 -24.24
C ARG A 124 10.47 -12.35 -24.73
N ALA A 125 11.68 -12.73 -25.13
CA ALA A 125 12.55 -11.87 -25.93
C ALA A 125 11.90 -11.57 -27.28
N ASN A 126 12.12 -10.35 -27.77
CA ASN A 126 11.69 -9.99 -29.12
C ASN A 126 12.78 -10.40 -30.13
N GLY A 127 12.39 -10.67 -31.38
CA GLY A 127 13.31 -11.26 -32.38
C GLY A 127 14.51 -10.41 -32.79
N ASN A 128 14.53 -9.11 -32.46
CA ASN A 128 15.64 -8.19 -32.74
C ASN A 128 16.13 -7.45 -31.49
N GLU A 129 15.79 -7.94 -30.30
CA GLU A 129 16.12 -7.28 -29.05
C GLU A 129 17.56 -7.55 -28.60
N SER A 130 18.26 -6.51 -28.16
CA SER A 130 19.58 -6.66 -27.54
C SER A 130 19.46 -7.21 -26.11
N ILE A 131 20.51 -7.86 -25.62
CA ILE A 131 20.46 -8.52 -24.31
C ILE A 131 20.26 -7.51 -23.19
N GLN A 132 20.74 -6.28 -23.40
CA GLN A 132 20.54 -5.15 -22.51
C GLN A 132 19.08 -4.68 -22.50
N ALA A 133 18.45 -4.54 -23.68
CA ALA A 133 17.04 -4.18 -23.76
C ALA A 133 16.13 -5.25 -23.12
N TYR A 134 16.45 -6.52 -23.35
CA TYR A 134 15.78 -7.65 -22.71
C TYR A 134 15.91 -7.60 -21.18
N PHE A 135 17.12 -7.39 -20.67
CA PHE A 135 17.37 -7.27 -19.24
C PHE A 135 16.56 -6.15 -18.59
N ILE A 136 16.52 -4.96 -19.22
CA ILE A 136 15.74 -3.82 -18.72
C ILE A 136 14.24 -4.18 -18.66
N ARG A 137 13.69 -4.81 -19.72
CA ARG A 137 12.29 -5.25 -19.74
C ARG A 137 11.99 -6.29 -18.68
N PHE A 138 12.88 -7.26 -18.49
CA PHE A 138 12.71 -8.29 -17.47
C PHE A 138 12.78 -7.69 -16.07
N HIS A 139 13.71 -6.77 -15.81
CA HIS A 139 13.81 -6.09 -14.52
C HIS A 139 12.57 -5.25 -14.22
N LYS A 140 11.99 -4.59 -15.23
CA LYS A 140 10.72 -3.89 -15.08
C LYS A 140 9.60 -4.86 -14.69
N LEU A 141 9.46 -5.98 -15.40
CA LEU A 141 8.47 -7.01 -15.09
C LEU A 141 8.61 -7.50 -13.63
N VAL A 142 9.83 -7.83 -13.19
CA VAL A 142 10.07 -8.30 -11.81
C VAL A 142 9.69 -7.23 -10.77
N ASN A 143 9.96 -5.96 -11.04
CA ASN A 143 9.53 -4.87 -10.16
C ASN A 143 7.99 -4.75 -10.11
N ASP A 144 7.32 -4.82 -11.27
CA ASP A 144 5.86 -4.75 -11.35
C ASP A 144 5.19 -5.94 -10.65
N MET A 145 5.81 -7.13 -10.70
CA MET A 145 5.38 -8.31 -9.94
C MET A 145 5.50 -8.13 -8.43
N LYS A 146 6.58 -7.51 -7.95
CA LYS A 146 6.73 -7.20 -6.51
C LYS A 146 5.69 -6.22 -6.02
N VAL A 147 5.37 -5.20 -6.81
CA VAL A 147 4.32 -4.22 -6.48
C VAL A 147 2.94 -4.88 -6.44
N THR A 148 2.72 -5.95 -7.21
CA THR A 148 1.47 -6.73 -7.20
C THR A 148 1.48 -7.88 -6.20
N GLN A 149 2.49 -7.94 -5.32
CA GLN A 149 2.68 -8.99 -4.30
C GLN A 149 2.73 -10.41 -4.89
N ILE A 150 3.24 -10.58 -6.11
CA ILE A 150 3.55 -11.91 -6.66
C ILE A 150 4.95 -12.28 -6.20
N ASP A 151 5.03 -13.17 -5.21
CA ASP A 151 6.31 -13.73 -4.76
C ASP A 151 6.67 -14.95 -5.60
N LEU A 152 7.77 -14.85 -6.35
CA LEU A 152 8.35 -15.97 -7.08
C LEU A 152 9.77 -16.24 -6.57
N PRO A 153 10.11 -17.52 -6.28
CA PRO A 153 11.46 -17.88 -5.92
C PRO A 153 12.48 -17.41 -6.95
N LYS A 154 13.63 -16.90 -6.48
CA LYS A 154 14.71 -16.40 -7.34
C LYS A 154 15.13 -17.40 -8.44
N HIS A 155 15.13 -18.70 -8.12
CA HIS A 155 15.48 -19.73 -9.10
C HIS A 155 14.44 -19.83 -10.24
N GLN A 156 13.15 -19.59 -9.98
CA GLN A 156 12.12 -19.57 -11.02
C GLN A 156 12.27 -18.36 -11.93
N LEU A 157 12.54 -17.17 -11.36
CA LEU A 157 12.84 -15.97 -12.13
C LEU A 157 14.08 -16.17 -13.02
N ASN A 158 15.14 -16.76 -12.47
CA ASN A 158 16.36 -17.05 -13.22
C ASN A 158 16.10 -18.04 -14.36
N THR A 159 15.36 -19.12 -14.12
CA THR A 159 14.99 -20.09 -15.15
C THR A 159 14.15 -19.43 -16.24
N LYS A 160 13.18 -18.59 -15.89
CA LYS A 160 12.37 -17.84 -16.86
C LYS A 160 13.24 -16.88 -17.68
N PHE A 161 14.18 -16.18 -17.06
CA PHE A 161 15.11 -15.28 -17.75
C PHE A 161 15.93 -16.04 -18.80
N VAL A 162 16.58 -17.14 -18.42
CA VAL A 162 17.46 -17.91 -19.32
C VAL A 162 16.68 -18.57 -20.45
N ASN A 163 15.52 -19.16 -20.17
CA ASN A 163 14.71 -19.86 -21.17
C ASN A 163 14.12 -18.95 -22.24
N ASN A 164 14.07 -17.64 -21.98
CA ASN A 164 13.43 -16.67 -22.86
C ASN A 164 14.42 -15.63 -23.38
N LEU A 165 15.72 -15.93 -23.35
CA LEU A 165 16.76 -15.08 -23.92
C LEU A 165 16.56 -14.87 -25.44
N PRO A 166 16.97 -13.73 -25.99
CA PRO A 166 16.97 -13.52 -27.43
C PRO A 166 17.90 -14.53 -28.10
N ALA A 167 17.43 -15.13 -29.20
CA ALA A 167 18.28 -15.98 -30.03
C ALA A 167 19.20 -15.07 -30.87
N TYR A 168 20.51 -15.21 -30.68
CA TYR A 168 21.55 -14.51 -31.45
C TYR A 168 22.18 -15.44 -32.47
#